data_AF-A0A8H7IYA6-F1
#
_entry.id   AF-A0A8H7IYA6-F1
#
_cell.length_a   1.000
_cell.length_b   1.000
_cell.length_c   1.000
_cell.angle_alpha   90.00
_cell.angle_beta   90.00
_cell.angle_gamma   90.00
#
_symmetry.space_group_name_H-M   'P 1'
#
loop_
_entity.id
_entity.type
_entity.pdbx_description
1 polymer ?
#
loop_
_entity_poly.entity_id
_entity_poly.type
_entity_poly.pdbx_seq_one_letter_code
_entity_poly.pdbx_strand_id
1 'polypeptide(L)'
;MDRAVLLVPPRLSEPTKWIFAELEHFTHLNPTSTNPQPISVKMSSTKKASGKTQRSAIADVVAREYTIHLHKRVHGVSFKKRAPRAIKEIRAFAEKAMGTSDVRLDPQLNKKVWESGIKGVPFRLRVRISRKRNDEDGAKEKLYSYVQAVNVKDPKGLHTQVVEDA
;
A
#
# COMPACT_ATOMS: atom_id res chain seq x y z
N MET A 1 -9.81 -9.87 -58.03
CA MET A 1 -8.37 -10.12 -58.15
C MET A 1 -7.62 -8.96 -57.52
N ASP A 2 -6.96 -9.28 -56.41
CA ASP A 2 -5.69 -8.74 -55.93
C ASP A 2 -5.49 -7.28 -55.48
N ARG A 3 -4.73 -7.23 -54.36
CA ARG A 3 -3.89 -6.16 -53.79
C ARG A 3 -4.59 -5.13 -52.89
N ALA A 4 -4.02 -4.71 -51.77
CA ALA A 4 -2.84 -5.11 -51.01
C ALA A 4 -2.95 -4.46 -49.61
N VAL A 5 -2.43 -5.15 -48.60
CA VAL A 5 -2.20 -4.63 -47.24
C VAL A 5 -1.28 -3.41 -47.33
N LEU A 6 -1.71 -2.27 -46.80
CA LEU A 6 -0.81 -1.15 -46.48
C LEU A 6 -0.91 -0.77 -45.01
N LEU A 7 0.12 -1.23 -44.32
CA LEU A 7 0.59 -0.84 -43.00
C LEU A 7 0.81 0.69 -42.98
N VAL A 8 0.19 1.41 -42.04
CA VAL A 8 0.47 2.85 -41.80
C VAL A 8 1.37 2.97 -40.57
N PRO A 9 2.67 3.26 -40.72
CA PRO A 9 3.57 3.58 -39.61
C PRO A 9 3.45 5.05 -39.13
N PRO A 10 3.91 5.34 -37.89
CA PRO A 10 3.53 6.51 -37.10
C PRO A 10 4.28 7.82 -37.42
N ARG A 11 3.60 8.93 -37.10
CA ARG A 11 4.08 10.32 -37.17
C ARG A 11 5.09 10.61 -36.06
N LEU A 12 6.36 10.80 -36.42
CA LEU A 12 7.39 11.45 -35.61
C LEU A 12 7.71 12.81 -36.23
N SER A 13 7.53 13.89 -35.48
CA SER A 13 7.97 15.24 -35.84
C SER A 13 8.95 15.73 -34.78
N GLU A 14 10.19 15.94 -35.21
CA GLU A 14 11.32 16.44 -34.42
C GLU A 14 11.21 17.96 -34.17
N PRO A 15 11.66 18.49 -33.02
CA PRO A 15 11.82 19.92 -32.82
C PRO A 15 13.17 20.44 -33.33
N THR A 16 13.11 21.65 -33.86
CA THR A 16 14.10 22.42 -34.59
C THR A 16 15.33 22.87 -33.78
N LYS A 17 16.47 22.81 -34.47
CA LYS A 17 17.79 23.32 -34.10
C LYS A 17 17.78 24.83 -33.87
N TRP A 18 18.45 25.30 -32.82
CA TRP A 18 18.92 26.68 -32.70
C TRP A 18 20.45 26.69 -32.74
N ILE A 19 20.96 27.48 -33.67
CA ILE A 19 22.36 27.79 -33.94
C ILE A 19 22.61 29.19 -33.38
N PHE A 20 23.66 29.37 -32.58
CA PHE A 20 24.44 30.61 -32.53
C PHE A 20 25.89 30.27 -32.16
N ALA A 21 26.75 30.34 -33.18
CA ALA A 21 28.17 30.68 -33.08
C ALA A 21 28.24 32.22 -32.91
N GLU A 22 29.28 32.93 -32.48
CA GLU A 22 30.74 32.77 -32.55
C GLU A 22 31.32 34.01 -31.81
N LEU A 23 32.46 33.87 -31.12
CA LEU A 23 33.70 34.66 -31.32
C LEU A 23 34.60 34.66 -30.08
N GLU A 24 35.80 34.16 -30.31
CA GLU A 24 36.93 34.01 -29.39
C GLU A 24 37.80 35.28 -29.23
N HIS A 25 38.53 35.32 -28.11
CA HIS A 25 40.01 35.43 -28.00
C HIS A 25 40.46 36.39 -26.88
N PHE A 26 41.06 35.86 -25.81
CA PHE A 26 42.32 36.40 -25.29
C PHE A 26 43.05 35.39 -24.40
N THR A 27 44.38 35.34 -24.53
CA THR A 27 45.28 34.29 -24.10
C THR A 27 45.87 34.50 -22.69
N HIS A 28 46.06 33.35 -22.02
CA HIS A 28 47.07 32.95 -21.01
C HIS A 28 47.42 33.84 -19.81
N LEU A 29 47.21 33.28 -18.59
CA LEU A 29 48.23 33.08 -17.53
C LEU A 29 47.79 31.92 -16.60
N ASN A 30 48.70 30.96 -16.35
CA ASN A 30 48.71 29.94 -15.28
C ASN A 30 49.92 30.27 -14.37
N PRO A 31 50.18 29.65 -13.20
CA PRO A 31 49.35 28.85 -12.29
C PRO A 31 49.57 29.21 -10.79
N THR A 32 48.68 28.77 -9.88
CA THR A 32 49.12 28.39 -8.52
C THR A 32 48.29 27.24 -7.95
N SER A 33 49.03 26.19 -7.64
CA SER A 33 48.74 25.03 -6.81
C SER A 33 47.92 25.34 -5.55
N THR A 34 46.86 24.56 -5.32
CA THR A 34 46.79 23.65 -4.15
C THR A 34 45.69 22.63 -4.35
N ASN A 35 46.13 21.41 -4.63
CA ASN A 35 45.39 20.17 -4.50
C ASN A 35 45.21 19.83 -2.99
N PRO A 36 44.00 19.43 -2.57
CA PRO A 36 43.94 18.32 -1.63
C PRO A 36 43.02 17.18 -2.14
N GLN A 37 43.64 16.03 -2.41
CA GLN A 37 42.97 14.72 -2.44
C GLN A 37 42.74 14.22 -0.98
N PRO A 38 42.06 13.10 -0.72
CA PRO A 38 40.61 13.02 -0.52
C PRO A 38 40.28 12.46 0.88
N ILE A 39 39.34 13.05 1.63
CA ILE A 39 38.80 12.37 2.82
C ILE A 39 37.74 11.36 2.39
N SER A 40 38.21 10.19 1.94
CA SER A 40 37.38 8.99 1.84
C SER A 40 37.00 8.55 3.26
N VAL A 41 35.88 9.07 3.77
CA VAL A 41 35.25 8.51 4.98
C VAL A 41 34.67 7.14 4.60
N LYS A 42 35.45 6.07 4.83
CA LYS A 42 34.94 4.71 4.89
C LYS A 42 34.00 4.62 6.08
N MET A 43 32.72 4.88 5.88
CA MET A 43 31.68 4.39 6.80
C MET A 43 31.63 2.87 6.64
N SER A 44 32.39 2.16 7.47
CA SER A 44 32.21 0.73 7.69
C SER A 44 30.84 0.54 8.35
N SER A 45 29.79 0.40 7.53
CA SER A 45 28.55 -0.19 8.00
C SER A 45 28.87 -1.64 8.33
N THR A 46 29.09 -1.91 9.61
CA THR A 46 28.99 -3.25 10.17
C THR A 46 27.60 -3.74 9.81
N LYS A 47 27.48 -4.50 8.72
CA LYS A 47 26.30 -5.31 8.42
C LYS A 47 26.19 -6.29 9.56
N LYS A 48 25.45 -5.92 10.62
CA LYS A 48 24.84 -6.91 11.50
C LYS A 48 23.97 -7.76 10.59
N ALA A 49 24.47 -8.94 10.25
CA ALA A 49 23.66 -10.00 9.68
C ALA A 49 22.51 -10.21 10.67
N SER A 50 21.33 -9.73 10.29
CA SER A 50 20.10 -9.92 11.04
C SER A 50 19.81 -11.41 11.03
N GLY A 51 20.30 -12.11 12.05
CA GLY A 51 19.86 -13.47 12.34
C GLY A 51 18.34 -13.46 12.36
N LYS A 52 17.72 -14.34 11.56
CA LYS A 52 16.28 -14.56 11.59
C LYS A 52 15.96 -15.09 12.98
N THR A 53 15.61 -14.20 13.91
CA THR A 53 14.95 -14.57 15.15
C THR A 53 13.68 -15.31 14.75
N GLN A 54 13.66 -16.62 14.99
CA GLN A 54 12.52 -17.48 14.71
C GLN A 54 11.32 -16.91 15.47
N ARG A 55 10.36 -16.33 14.73
CA ARG A 55 9.13 -15.78 15.34
C ARG A 55 8.38 -16.94 15.98
N SER A 56 7.98 -16.78 17.23
CA SER A 56 7.28 -17.82 17.99
C SER A 56 5.86 -17.98 17.48
N ALA A 57 5.31 -19.20 17.52
CA ALA A 57 3.96 -19.51 17.03
C ALA A 57 2.84 -18.73 17.75
N ILE A 58 3.13 -18.20 18.95
CA ILE A 58 2.21 -17.32 19.70
C ILE A 58 2.19 -15.91 19.10
N ALA A 59 3.34 -15.41 18.63
CA ALA A 59 3.41 -14.12 17.94
C ALA A 59 2.63 -14.11 16.61
N ASP A 60 2.25 -15.30 16.11
CA ASP A 60 1.42 -15.43 14.93
C ASP A 60 -0.07 -15.21 15.23
N VAL A 61 -0.55 -15.45 16.45
CA VAL A 61 -1.95 -15.17 16.82
C VAL A 61 -2.02 -13.77 17.43
N VAL A 62 -2.75 -12.87 16.77
CA VAL A 62 -2.77 -11.46 17.14
C VAL A 62 -4.16 -10.87 16.88
N ALA A 63 -4.71 -10.16 17.86
CA ALA A 63 -5.88 -9.33 17.67
C ALA A 63 -5.51 -7.84 17.76
N ARG A 64 -5.98 -7.06 16.80
CA ARG A 64 -5.76 -5.61 16.74
C ARG A 64 -7.01 -4.90 16.30
N GLU A 65 -7.23 -3.74 16.91
CA GLU A 65 -8.25 -2.82 16.47
C GLU A 65 -7.67 -1.72 15.61
N TYR A 66 -8.34 -1.50 14.48
CA TYR A 66 -7.99 -0.50 13.49
C TYR A 66 -9.15 0.42 13.22
N THR A 67 -8.83 1.66 12.87
CA THR A 67 -9.79 2.58 12.28
C THR A 67 -9.57 2.65 10.77
N ILE A 68 -10.53 2.15 10.00
CA ILE A 68 -10.48 2.19 8.54
C ILE A 68 -11.13 3.48 8.05
N HIS A 69 -10.38 4.30 7.32
CA HIS A 69 -10.93 5.48 6.65
C HIS A 69 -11.57 5.10 5.31
N LEU A 70 -12.83 4.66 5.35
CA LEU A 70 -13.57 4.20 4.17
C LEU A 70 -13.82 5.33 3.16
N HIS A 71 -14.12 6.55 3.63
CA HIS A 71 -14.41 7.68 2.72
C HIS A 71 -13.31 7.95 1.69
N LYS A 72 -12.03 7.83 2.08
CA LYS A 72 -10.89 7.98 1.16
C LYS A 72 -10.80 6.83 0.14
N ARG A 73 -11.19 5.62 0.54
CA ARG A 73 -11.09 4.42 -0.31
C ARG A 73 -12.23 4.28 -1.31
N VAL A 74 -13.40 4.82 -0.97
CA VAL A 74 -14.56 4.83 -1.86
C VAL A 74 -14.75 6.18 -2.56
N HIS A 75 -13.74 7.05 -2.52
CA HIS A 75 -13.76 8.33 -3.20
C HIS A 75 -13.81 8.13 -4.73
N GLY A 76 -14.66 8.90 -5.42
CA GLY A 76 -14.82 8.81 -6.88
C GLY A 76 -15.56 7.56 -7.38
N VAL A 77 -16.05 6.69 -6.49
CA VAL A 77 -16.81 5.49 -6.88
C VAL A 77 -18.28 5.85 -7.13
N SER A 78 -18.86 5.32 -8.20
CA SER A 78 -20.31 5.43 -8.46
C SER A 78 -21.14 4.94 -7.28
N PHE A 79 -22.23 5.64 -6.95
CA PHE A 79 -23.03 5.35 -5.76
C PHE A 79 -23.57 3.92 -5.71
N LYS A 80 -23.93 3.33 -6.86
CA LYS A 80 -24.41 1.95 -6.95
C LYS A 80 -23.35 0.91 -6.58
N LYS A 81 -22.06 1.29 -6.55
CA LYS A 81 -20.94 0.37 -6.26
C LYS A 81 -20.24 0.72 -4.94
N ARG A 82 -20.72 1.73 -4.19
CA ARG A 82 -20.00 2.29 -3.03
C ARG A 82 -19.91 1.31 -1.86
N ALA A 83 -21.02 0.77 -1.36
CA ALA A 83 -21.02 -0.24 -0.30
C ALA A 83 -20.34 -1.57 -0.72
N PRO A 84 -20.61 -2.14 -1.92
CA PRO A 84 -19.88 -3.31 -2.40
C PRO A 84 -18.36 -3.07 -2.49
N ARG A 85 -17.94 -1.87 -2.92
CA ARG A 85 -16.52 -1.52 -2.95
C ARG A 85 -15.94 -1.39 -1.54
N ALA A 86 -16.67 -0.78 -0.60
CA ALA A 86 -16.24 -0.65 0.78
C ALA A 86 -15.91 -2.01 1.41
N ILE A 87 -16.74 -3.03 1.18
CA ILE A 87 -16.50 -4.38 1.69
C ILE A 87 -15.21 -5.00 1.10
N LYS A 88 -15.00 -4.85 -0.21
CA LYS A 88 -13.77 -5.30 -0.87
C LYS A 88 -12.54 -4.59 -0.31
N GLU A 89 -12.66 -3.30 -0.04
CA GLU A 89 -11.60 -2.49 0.57
C GLU A 89 -11.31 -2.87 2.02
N ILE A 90 -12.33 -3.27 2.80
CA ILE A 90 -12.14 -3.80 4.15
C ILE A 90 -11.38 -5.13 4.09
N ARG A 91 -11.75 -6.02 3.16
CA ARG A 91 -11.05 -7.28 2.94
C ARG A 91 -9.58 -7.04 2.58
N ALA A 92 -9.32 -6.21 1.56
CA ALA A 92 -7.97 -5.86 1.14
C ALA A 92 -7.14 -5.19 2.25
N PHE A 93 -7.79 -4.42 3.14
CA PHE A 93 -7.12 -3.89 4.31
C PHE A 93 -6.68 -4.97 5.29
N ALA A 94 -7.57 -5.92 5.58
CA ALA A 94 -7.26 -7.03 6.50
C ALA A 94 -6.16 -7.92 5.93
N GLU A 95 -6.22 -8.26 4.64
CA GLU A 95 -5.15 -9.00 3.92
C GLU A 95 -3.80 -8.28 4.07
N LYS A 96 -3.76 -6.96 3.81
CA LYS A 96 -2.52 -6.17 3.92
C LYS A 96 -2.03 -6.00 5.37
N ALA A 97 -2.93 -5.85 6.33
CA ALA A 97 -2.58 -5.58 7.72
C ALA A 97 -2.10 -6.85 8.45
N MET A 98 -2.70 -8.00 8.15
CA MET A 98 -2.41 -9.28 8.81
C MET A 98 -1.52 -10.22 8.00
N GLY A 99 -1.40 -10.00 6.69
CA GLY A 99 -0.63 -10.85 5.79
C GLY A 99 -1.25 -12.22 5.55
N THR A 100 -2.58 -12.34 5.66
CA THR A 100 -3.32 -13.58 5.42
C THR A 100 -4.13 -13.49 4.13
N SER A 101 -4.17 -14.56 3.35
CA SER A 101 -4.99 -14.69 2.14
C SER A 101 -6.45 -15.02 2.45
N ASP A 102 -6.72 -15.84 3.48
CA ASP A 102 -8.08 -16.11 3.96
C ASP A 102 -8.56 -15.00 4.92
N VAL A 103 -9.59 -14.26 4.49
CA VAL A 103 -10.23 -13.20 5.28
C VAL A 103 -11.73 -13.43 5.36
N ARG A 104 -12.19 -13.65 6.58
CA ARG A 104 -13.59 -13.91 6.93
C ARG A 104 -14.19 -12.65 7.55
N LEU A 105 -15.27 -12.16 6.95
CA LEU A 105 -16.00 -10.98 7.43
C LEU A 105 -17.17 -11.42 8.30
N ASP A 106 -17.32 -10.80 9.46
CA ASP A 106 -18.48 -10.99 10.32
C ASP A 106 -19.77 -10.47 9.64
N PRO A 107 -20.89 -11.22 9.67
CA PRO A 107 -22.19 -10.70 9.24
C PRO A 107 -22.59 -9.37 9.89
N GLN A 108 -22.20 -9.09 11.14
CA GLN A 108 -22.53 -7.81 11.79
C GLN A 108 -21.77 -6.63 11.15
N LEU A 109 -20.52 -6.86 10.74
CA LEU A 109 -19.74 -5.89 9.98
C LEU A 109 -20.42 -5.58 8.63
N ASN A 110 -20.95 -6.60 7.96
CA ASN A 110 -21.72 -6.40 6.74
C ASN A 110 -22.96 -5.53 7.01
N LYS A 111 -23.76 -5.86 8.02
CA LYS A 111 -24.94 -5.06 8.40
C LYS A 111 -24.57 -3.60 8.66
N LYS A 112 -23.50 -3.33 9.41
CA LYS A 112 -23.02 -1.97 9.71
C LYS A 112 -22.62 -1.17 8.47
N VAL A 113 -22.00 -1.82 7.48
CA VAL A 113 -21.63 -1.15 6.22
C VAL A 113 -22.86 -0.85 5.35
N TRP A 114 -23.90 -1.68 5.43
CA TRP A 114 -25.13 -1.56 4.64
C TRP A 114 -26.29 -0.86 5.37
N GLU A 115 -26.13 -0.47 6.63
CA GLU A 115 -27.18 0.08 7.51
C GLU A 115 -27.86 1.32 6.90
N SER A 116 -27.09 2.23 6.29
CA SER A 116 -27.61 3.44 5.62
C SER A 116 -27.80 3.26 4.10
N GLY A 117 -27.81 2.02 3.62
CA GLY A 117 -27.99 1.66 2.22
C GLY A 117 -26.73 1.80 1.35
N ILE A 118 -26.89 1.58 0.04
CA ILE A 118 -25.77 1.43 -0.90
C ILE A 118 -24.85 2.65 -1.04
N LYS A 119 -25.40 3.85 -0.83
CA LYS A 119 -24.68 5.14 -0.86
C LYS A 119 -24.13 5.55 0.51
N GLY A 120 -24.75 5.06 1.59
CA GLY A 120 -24.52 5.50 2.97
C GLY A 120 -23.40 4.76 3.67
N VAL A 121 -22.23 4.63 3.04
CA VAL A 121 -21.09 3.97 3.67
C VAL A 121 -20.54 4.86 4.80
N PRO A 122 -20.32 4.32 6.02
CA PRO A 122 -19.70 5.06 7.11
C PRO A 122 -18.36 5.67 6.69
N PHE A 123 -18.07 6.92 7.09
CA PHE A 123 -16.83 7.59 6.66
C PHE A 123 -15.58 6.95 7.25
N ARG A 124 -15.71 6.49 8.49
CA ARG A 124 -14.72 5.76 9.27
C ARG A 124 -15.41 4.62 9.98
N LEU A 125 -14.73 3.49 10.10
CA LEU A 125 -15.25 2.31 10.77
C LEU A 125 -14.16 1.75 11.69
N ARG A 126 -14.49 1.54 12.96
CA ARG A 126 -13.63 0.83 13.91
C ARG A 126 -13.86 -0.66 13.73
N VAL A 127 -12.78 -1.39 13.51
CA VAL A 127 -12.81 -2.80 13.18
C VAL A 127 -11.79 -3.52 14.03
N ARG A 128 -12.20 -4.64 14.63
CA ARG A 128 -11.30 -5.59 15.27
C ARG A 128 -10.95 -6.67 14.26
N ILE A 129 -9.65 -6.93 14.10
CA ILE A 129 -9.14 -7.98 13.24
C ILE A 129 -8.38 -8.95 14.13
N SER A 130 -8.86 -10.18 14.21
CA SER A 130 -8.21 -11.26 14.96
C SER A 130 -7.66 -12.27 13.96
N ARG A 131 -6.34 -12.47 13.97
CA ARG A 131 -5.67 -13.52 13.20
C ARG A 131 -5.66 -14.78 14.05
N LYS A 132 -6.38 -15.81 13.60
CA LYS A 132 -6.59 -17.08 14.33
C LYS A 132 -5.99 -18.25 13.52
N ARG A 133 -5.65 -19.33 14.23
CA ARG A 133 -5.24 -20.58 13.59
C ARG A 133 -6.47 -21.31 13.06
N ASN A 134 -6.32 -21.92 11.88
CA ASN A 134 -7.35 -22.77 11.31
C ASN A 134 -7.15 -24.21 11.80
N ASP A 135 -8.22 -24.80 12.33
CA ASP A 135 -8.23 -26.17 12.89
C ASP A 135 -8.86 -27.19 11.92
N GLU A 136 -9.27 -26.75 10.72
CA GLU A 136 -9.85 -27.62 9.69
C GLU A 136 -8.75 -28.41 8.95
N ASP A 137 -8.78 -29.74 9.08
CA ASP A 137 -7.86 -30.67 8.41
C ASP A 137 -8.08 -30.61 6.88
N GLY A 138 -7.15 -29.99 6.17
CA GLY A 138 -7.20 -29.79 4.71
C GLY A 138 -7.23 -28.32 4.25
N ALA A 139 -7.20 -27.37 5.17
CA ALA A 139 -7.12 -25.96 4.81
C ALA A 139 -5.83 -25.61 4.07
N LYS A 140 -5.95 -24.85 2.96
CA LYS A 140 -4.82 -24.37 2.16
C LYS A 140 -3.87 -23.46 2.96
N GLU A 141 -4.39 -22.78 3.97
CA GLU A 141 -3.68 -21.79 4.77
C GLU A 141 -3.86 -22.07 6.26
N LYS A 142 -2.77 -21.98 7.02
CA LYS A 142 -2.77 -22.28 8.46
C LYS A 142 -3.43 -21.20 9.32
N LEU A 143 -3.50 -19.97 8.81
CA LEU A 143 -3.99 -18.79 9.52
C LEU A 143 -5.09 -18.13 8.70
N TYR A 144 -6.14 -17.67 9.38
CA TYR A 144 -7.17 -16.82 8.79
C TYR A 144 -7.34 -15.55 9.61
N SER A 145 -7.78 -14.48 8.96
CA SER A 145 -8.18 -13.25 9.65
C SER A 145 -9.69 -13.18 9.75
N TYR A 146 -10.19 -12.98 10.98
CA TYR A 146 -11.59 -12.70 11.24
C TYR A 146 -11.78 -11.21 11.54
N VAL A 147 -12.76 -10.60 10.89
CA VAL A 147 -12.96 -9.15 10.90
C VAL A 147 -14.33 -8.82 11.48
N GLN A 148 -14.35 -8.09 12.59
CA GLN A 148 -15.55 -7.71 13.34
C GLN A 148 -15.71 -6.19 13.41
N ALA A 149 -16.95 -5.70 13.37
CA ALA A 149 -17.24 -4.30 13.64
C ALA A 149 -17.21 -4.02 15.14
N VAL A 150 -16.56 -2.93 15.53
CA VAL A 150 -16.60 -2.42 16.91
C VAL A 150 -17.53 -1.21 16.93
N ASN A 151 -18.56 -1.26 17.78
CA ASN A 151 -19.48 -0.15 17.95
C ASN A 151 -18.79 0.94 18.78
N VAL A 152 -18.30 1.98 18.10
CA VAL A 152 -17.74 3.18 18.73
C VAL A 152 -18.51 4.39 18.20
N LYS A 153 -18.91 5.29 19.11
CA LYS A 153 -19.63 6.53 18.75
C LYS A 153 -18.79 7.41 17.82
N ASP A 154 -17.52 7.62 18.17
CA ASP A 154 -16.58 8.45 17.41
C ASP A 154 -15.26 7.71 17.14
N PRO A 155 -15.05 7.16 15.93
CA PRO A 155 -13.82 6.45 15.58
C PRO A 155 -12.66 7.40 15.19
N LYS A 156 -12.82 8.72 15.28
CA LYS A 156 -11.79 9.69 14.90
C LYS A 156 -10.72 9.78 15.99
N GLY A 157 -9.44 9.78 15.61
CA GLY A 157 -8.32 9.93 16.56
C GLY A 157 -7.90 8.65 17.28
N LEU A 158 -8.69 7.57 17.21
CA LEU A 158 -8.30 6.28 17.78
C LEU A 158 -7.16 5.66 16.95
N HIS A 159 -6.03 5.44 17.62
CA HIS A 159 -4.88 4.75 17.04
C HIS A 159 -5.12 3.23 16.98
N THR A 160 -4.21 2.53 16.30
CA THR A 160 -4.20 1.07 16.32
C THR A 160 -3.90 0.59 17.73
N GLN A 161 -4.72 -0.33 18.24
CA GLN A 161 -4.53 -0.93 19.57
C GLN A 161 -4.42 -2.44 19.41
N VAL A 162 -3.50 -3.06 20.16
CA VAL A 162 -3.46 -4.52 20.30
C VAL A 162 -4.50 -4.88 21.35
N VAL A 163 -5.33 -5.86 21.06
CA VAL A 163 -6.36 -6.35 21.97
C VAL A 163 -5.99 -7.76 22.39
N GLU A 164 -6.15 -8.06 23.66
CA GLU A 164 -6.11 -9.43 24.17
C GLU A 164 -7.52 -10.01 23.99
N ASP A 165 -7.64 -11.02 23.13
CA ASP A 165 -8.86 -11.82 23.07
C ASP A 165 -8.84 -12.72 24.31
N ALA A 166 -9.75 -12.46 25.25
CA ALA A 166 -9.92 -13.19 26.52
C ALA A 166 -10.49 -14.60 26.31
#